data_AF-A0A7S2BV91-F1
#
_entry.id   AF-A0A7S2BV91-F1
#
_cell.length_a   1.000
_cell.length_b   1.000
_cell.length_c   1.000
_cell.angle_alpha   90.00
_cell.angle_beta   90.00
_cell.angle_gamma   90.00
#
_symmetry.space_group_name_H-M   'P 1'
#
loop_
_entity.id
_entity.type
_entity.pdbx_description
1 polymer ?
#
loop_
_entity_poly.entity_id
_entity_poly.type
_entity_poly.pdbx_seq_one_letter_code
_entity_poly.pdbx_strand_id
1 'polypeptide(L)'
;AVRIDLTAQESKVGEIVNLMSSDIDNILNAVAYVHYVWVPLLQLVAAAVGLNYVIGTATWGGVVFMVAVVPVYIVGFGMLQKLQKLTLKKRDERLDVIQEVLQGVRIIKSCALERGFLERVHEKRVSELKVLRQLQNGWIFLVVLMTAMPSLTQTATFITDTVIIGNSLDAATAFTTMALMDQLRASMTIIPWCSQQLMMAAVSLGRINNFLARPEVDLTHRGAQANGKDA
;
A
#
# COMPACT_ATOMS: atom_id res chain seq x y z
N ALA A 1 -32.78 -9.01 14.23
CA ALA A 1 -32.53 -9.83 13.03
C ALA A 1 -32.79 -8.96 11.81
N VAL A 2 -31.76 -8.63 11.03
CA VAL A 2 -31.84 -7.74 9.86
C VAL A 2 -32.56 -8.47 8.72
N ARG A 3 -33.62 -7.88 8.16
CA ARG A 3 -34.56 -8.51 7.21
C ARG A 3 -34.43 -7.88 5.82
N ILE A 4 -33.39 -8.26 5.08
CA ILE A 4 -33.09 -7.74 3.74
C ILE A 4 -33.64 -8.69 2.67
N ASP A 5 -34.16 -8.14 1.57
CA ASP A 5 -34.75 -8.92 0.47
C ASP A 5 -33.68 -9.71 -0.31
N LEU A 6 -33.77 -11.03 -0.23
CA LEU A 6 -32.76 -12.02 -0.68
C LEU A 6 -32.97 -12.51 -2.12
N THR A 7 -33.87 -11.90 -2.90
CA THR A 7 -34.32 -12.36 -4.23
C THR A 7 -33.28 -12.34 -5.37
N ALA A 8 -31.98 -12.18 -5.09
CA ALA A 8 -30.88 -12.39 -6.04
C ALA A 8 -29.71 -13.05 -5.31
N GLN A 9 -29.64 -14.38 -5.38
CA GLN A 9 -29.20 -15.22 -4.26
C GLN A 9 -27.70 -15.60 -4.23
N GLU A 10 -26.89 -15.24 -5.24
CA GLU A 10 -25.44 -15.55 -5.22
C GLU A 10 -24.54 -14.30 -5.09
N SER A 11 -24.90 -13.18 -5.71
CA SER A 11 -24.11 -11.94 -5.67
C SER A 11 -24.15 -11.24 -4.31
N LYS A 12 -25.24 -11.42 -3.54
CA LYS A 12 -25.49 -10.72 -2.26
C LYS A 12 -24.77 -11.34 -1.06
N VAL A 13 -24.50 -12.65 -1.06
CA VAL A 13 -23.80 -13.31 0.06
C VAL A 13 -22.34 -12.89 0.10
N GLY A 14 -21.66 -12.84 -1.05
CA GLY A 14 -20.28 -12.34 -1.14
C GLY A 14 -20.14 -10.89 -0.72
N GLU A 15 -21.12 -10.04 -1.07
CA GLU A 15 -21.17 -8.63 -0.61
C GLU A 15 -21.28 -8.55 0.91
N ILE A 16 -22.18 -9.32 1.54
CA ILE A 16 -22.34 -9.35 2.99
C ILE A 16 -21.08 -9.88 3.67
N VAL A 17 -20.45 -10.94 3.15
CA VAL A 17 -19.21 -11.47 3.71
C VAL A 17 -18.09 -10.44 3.64
N ASN A 18 -17.96 -9.70 2.54
CA ASN A 18 -16.97 -8.63 2.42
C ASN A 18 -17.25 -7.48 3.40
N LEU A 19 -18.53 -7.11 3.55
CA LEU A 19 -18.95 -6.10 4.53
C LEU A 19 -18.58 -6.53 5.95
N MET A 20 -18.89 -7.78 6.31
CA MET A 20 -18.69 -8.34 7.64
C MET A 20 -17.21 -8.67 7.98
N SER A 21 -16.35 -8.74 6.97
CA SER A 21 -14.92 -9.00 7.15
C SER A 21 -14.11 -7.73 6.86
N SER A 22 -13.78 -7.51 5.59
CA SER A 22 -12.87 -6.45 5.16
C SER A 22 -13.35 -5.04 5.50
N ASP A 23 -14.64 -4.73 5.32
CA ASP A 23 -15.14 -3.36 5.57
C ASP A 23 -15.20 -3.03 7.06
N ILE A 24 -15.65 -3.97 7.90
CA ILE A 24 -15.61 -3.82 9.37
C ILE A 24 -14.16 -3.69 9.85
N ASP A 25 -13.24 -4.53 9.37
CA ASP A 25 -11.83 -4.46 9.75
C ASP A 25 -11.20 -3.10 9.40
N ASN A 26 -11.51 -2.54 8.23
CA ASN A 26 -11.02 -1.22 7.83
C ASN A 26 -11.51 -0.11 8.78
N ILE A 27 -12.77 -0.17 9.19
CA ILE A 27 -13.37 0.82 10.10
C ILE A 27 -12.80 0.67 11.51
N LEU A 28 -12.71 -0.57 12.03
CA LEU A 28 -12.12 -0.84 13.34
C LEU A 28 -10.68 -0.35 13.42
N ASN A 29 -9.87 -0.61 12.38
CA ASN A 29 -8.52 -0.09 12.30
C ASN A 29 -8.49 1.45 12.29
N ALA A 30 -9.37 2.10 11.53
CA ALA A 30 -9.40 3.57 11.52
C ALA A 30 -9.77 4.18 12.88
N VAL A 31 -10.69 3.56 13.63
CA VAL A 31 -11.03 4.00 14.98
C VAL A 31 -9.86 3.76 15.95
N ALA A 32 -9.23 2.59 15.89
CA ALA A 32 -8.08 2.25 16.73
C ALA A 32 -6.88 3.21 16.50
N TYR A 33 -6.70 3.68 15.27
CA TYR A 33 -5.60 4.56 14.89
C TYR A 33 -6.01 6.02 14.67
N VAL A 34 -7.16 6.46 15.17
CA VAL A 34 -7.64 7.85 14.99
C VAL A 34 -6.62 8.88 15.50
N HIS A 35 -5.88 8.53 16.56
CA HIS A 35 -4.84 9.40 17.12
C HIS A 35 -3.66 9.64 16.16
N TYR A 36 -3.40 8.70 15.26
CA TYR A 36 -2.35 8.83 14.27
C TYR A 36 -2.68 9.84 13.16
N VAL A 37 -3.90 10.40 13.11
CA VAL A 37 -4.24 11.45 12.14
C VAL A 37 -3.65 12.81 12.57
N TRP A 38 -3.71 13.13 13.87
CA TRP A 38 -3.35 14.47 14.37
C TRP A 38 -2.01 14.51 15.13
N VAL A 39 -1.65 13.44 15.83
CA VAL A 39 -0.39 13.36 16.58
C VAL A 39 0.84 13.53 15.66
N PRO A 40 0.96 12.85 14.51
CA PRO A 40 2.11 13.02 13.62
C PRO A 40 2.21 14.42 13.00
N LEU A 41 1.09 15.12 12.81
CA LEU A 41 1.10 16.51 12.34
C LEU A 41 1.67 17.44 13.40
N LEU A 42 1.23 17.29 14.66
CA LEU A 42 1.79 18.03 15.78
C LEU A 42 3.28 17.71 15.97
N GLN A 43 3.65 16.44 15.86
CA GLN A 43 5.03 15.96 15.96
C GLN A 43 5.91 16.52 14.84
N LEU A 44 5.40 16.59 13.60
CA LEU A 44 6.10 17.20 12.47
C LEU A 44 6.44 18.67 12.75
N VAL A 45 5.46 19.44 13.22
CA VAL A 45 5.64 20.86 13.54
C VAL A 45 6.61 21.04 14.71
N ALA A 46 6.43 20.28 15.79
CA ALA A 46 7.29 20.35 16.97
C ALA A 46 8.75 19.98 16.63
N ALA A 47 8.97 18.93 15.84
CA ALA A 47 10.30 18.51 15.41
C ALA A 47 10.95 19.56 14.49
N ALA A 48 10.19 20.13 13.54
CA ALA A 48 10.70 21.17 12.65
C ALA A 48 11.08 22.46 13.41
N VAL A 49 10.24 22.90 14.35
CA VAL A 49 10.53 24.06 15.20
C VAL A 49 11.72 23.80 16.11
N GLY A 50 11.77 22.62 16.75
CA GLY A 50 12.89 22.21 17.60
C GLY A 50 14.21 22.14 16.83
N LEU A 51 14.19 21.63 15.60
CA LEU A 51 15.36 21.56 14.74
C LEU A 51 15.88 22.98 14.40
N ASN A 52 14.98 23.88 14.02
CA ASN A 52 15.34 25.27 13.76
C ASN A 52 15.86 25.99 15.02
N TYR A 53 15.38 25.61 16.21
CA TYR A 53 15.90 26.16 17.46
C TYR A 53 17.32 25.68 17.79
N VAL A 54 17.64 24.41 17.53
CA VAL A 54 18.94 23.81 17.88
C VAL A 54 20.05 24.20 16.90
N ILE A 55 19.76 24.18 15.59
CA ILE A 55 20.79 24.36 14.53
C ILE A 55 20.54 25.61 13.66
N GLY A 56 19.45 26.33 13.88
CA GLY A 56 19.13 27.54 13.13
C GLY A 56 19.02 27.29 11.62
N THR A 57 19.67 28.17 10.86
CA THR A 57 19.64 28.19 9.39
C THR A 57 20.24 26.94 8.75
N ALA A 58 21.05 26.14 9.48
CA ALA A 58 21.61 24.87 8.98
C ALA A 58 20.52 23.86 8.57
N THR A 59 19.34 23.97 9.18
CA THR A 59 18.14 23.16 8.85
C THR A 59 17.83 23.16 7.35
N TRP A 60 18.05 24.29 6.67
CA TRP A 60 17.78 24.40 5.23
C TRP A 60 18.70 23.54 4.38
N GLY A 61 19.93 23.25 4.82
CA GLY A 61 20.84 22.34 4.10
C GLY A 61 20.27 20.92 4.01
N GLY A 62 19.73 20.42 5.12
CA GLY A 62 19.03 19.13 5.16
C GLY A 62 17.76 19.11 4.31
N VAL A 63 16.98 20.20 4.36
CA VAL A 63 15.75 20.33 3.54
C VAL A 63 16.07 20.35 2.05
N VAL A 64 17.09 21.09 1.62
CA VAL A 64 17.52 21.13 0.21
C VAL A 64 18.01 19.76 -0.25
N PHE A 65 18.79 19.06 0.57
CA PHE A 65 19.21 17.69 0.26
C PHE A 65 18.00 16.76 0.11
N MET A 66 17.03 16.85 1.03
CA MET A 66 15.82 16.03 0.98
C MET A 66 15.00 16.29 -0.28
N VAL A 67 14.81 17.56 -0.67
CA VAL A 67 14.11 17.94 -1.90
C VAL A 67 14.87 17.44 -3.14
N ALA A 68 16.20 17.50 -3.15
CA ALA A 68 17.02 17.00 -4.26
C ALA A 68 16.92 15.48 -4.46
N VAL A 69 16.61 14.72 -3.40
CA VAL A 69 16.46 13.26 -3.45
C VAL A 69 15.07 12.85 -3.96
N VAL A 70 14.04 13.69 -3.80
CA VAL A 70 12.65 13.37 -4.25
C VAL A 70 12.59 12.96 -5.74
N PRO A 71 13.21 13.68 -6.70
CA PRO A 71 13.24 13.25 -8.10
C PRO A 71 13.81 11.84 -8.31
N VAL A 72 14.85 11.46 -7.56
CA VAL A 72 15.46 10.13 -7.65
C VAL A 72 14.45 9.05 -7.30
N TYR A 73 13.66 9.27 -6.24
CA TYR A 73 12.57 8.36 -5.88
C TYR A 73 11.48 8.31 -6.95
N ILE A 74 11.02 9.46 -7.46
CA ILE A 74 9.96 9.51 -8.48
C ILE A 74 10.37 8.73 -9.73
N VAL A 75 11.57 8.97 -10.25
CA VAL A 75 12.10 8.26 -11.43
C VAL A 75 12.28 6.77 -11.13
N GLY A 76 12.81 6.43 -9.96
CA GLY A 76 13.00 5.04 -9.52
C GLY A 76 11.68 4.27 -9.46
N PHE A 77 10.67 4.80 -8.74
CA PHE A 77 9.35 4.19 -8.66
C PHE A 77 8.67 4.10 -10.03
N GLY A 78 8.81 5.12 -10.88
CA GLY A 78 8.31 5.08 -12.26
C GLY A 78 8.92 3.94 -13.09
N MET A 79 10.21 3.66 -12.92
CA MET A 79 10.87 2.52 -13.56
C MET A 79 10.40 1.18 -13.00
N LEU A 80 10.23 1.06 -11.68
CA LEU A 80 9.69 -0.15 -11.06
C LEU A 80 8.26 -0.46 -11.52
N GLN A 81 7.42 0.55 -11.67
CA GLN A 81 6.06 0.35 -12.21
C GLN A 81 6.08 -0.19 -13.65
N LYS A 82 7.01 0.27 -14.49
CA LYS A 82 7.19 -0.29 -15.85
C LYS A 82 7.64 -1.74 -15.80
N LEU A 83 8.61 -2.07 -14.95
CA LEU A 83 9.07 -3.46 -14.76
C LEU A 83 7.96 -4.36 -14.20
N GLN A 84 7.16 -3.87 -13.25
CA GLN A 84 6.00 -4.58 -12.69
C GLN A 84 5.01 -4.94 -13.81
N LYS A 85 4.65 -3.98 -14.67
CA LYS A 85 3.77 -4.24 -15.82
C LYS A 85 4.36 -5.28 -16.78
N LEU A 86 5.66 -5.23 -17.03
CA LEU A 86 6.33 -6.21 -17.88
C LEU A 86 6.35 -7.61 -17.25
N THR A 87 6.56 -7.71 -15.94
CA THR A 87 6.45 -8.97 -15.19
C THR A 87 5.05 -9.56 -15.29
N LEU A 88 4.01 -8.74 -15.15
CA LEU A 88 2.62 -9.18 -15.33
C LEU A 88 2.38 -9.72 -16.74
N LYS A 89 2.82 -8.99 -17.78
CA LYS A 89 2.71 -9.45 -19.17
C LYS A 89 3.41 -10.79 -19.41
N LYS A 90 4.61 -10.99 -18.86
CA LYS A 90 5.34 -12.27 -19.00
C LYS A 90 4.69 -13.42 -18.23
N ARG A 91 4.03 -13.12 -17.12
CA ARG A 91 3.22 -14.09 -16.39
C ARG A 91 2.01 -14.51 -17.22
N ASP A 92 1.32 -13.56 -17.85
CA ASP A 92 0.15 -13.84 -18.69
C ASP A 92 0.55 -14.73 -19.88
N GLU A 93 1.64 -14.41 -20.61
CA GLU A 93 2.18 -15.26 -21.69
C GLU A 93 2.43 -16.72 -21.26
N ARG A 94 2.83 -16.94 -20.01
CA ARG A 94 3.05 -18.29 -19.46
C ARG A 94 1.72 -18.97 -19.12
N LEU A 95 0.78 -18.23 -18.56
CA LEU A 95 -0.55 -18.75 -18.21
C LEU A 95 -1.33 -19.15 -19.46
N ASP A 96 -1.18 -18.41 -20.56
CA ASP A 96 -1.79 -18.76 -21.86
C ASP A 96 -1.32 -20.15 -22.34
N VAL A 97 -0.01 -20.43 -22.28
CA VAL A 97 0.53 -21.74 -22.65
C VAL A 97 0.04 -22.85 -21.72
N ILE A 98 -0.06 -22.57 -20.42
CA ILE A 98 -0.61 -23.53 -19.46
C ILE A 98 -2.09 -23.81 -19.78
N GLN A 99 -2.85 -22.78 -20.17
CA GLN A 99 -4.23 -22.92 -20.58
C GLN A 99 -4.38 -23.78 -21.85
N GLU A 100 -3.51 -23.59 -22.87
CA GLU A 100 -3.45 -24.47 -24.05
C GLU A 100 -3.24 -25.95 -23.64
N VAL A 101 -2.32 -26.20 -22.70
CA VAL A 101 -2.03 -27.55 -22.20
C VAL A 101 -3.23 -28.16 -21.49
N LEU A 102 -3.93 -27.39 -20.65
CA LEU A 102 -5.11 -27.87 -19.92
C LEU A 102 -6.27 -28.20 -20.86
N GLN A 103 -6.50 -27.37 -21.87
CA GLN A 103 -7.53 -27.60 -22.89
C GLN A 103 -7.21 -28.85 -23.75
N GLY A 104 -5.94 -29.08 -24.07
CA GLY A 104 -5.47 -30.18 -24.93
C GLY A 104 -4.98 -31.45 -24.22
N VAL A 105 -5.16 -31.57 -22.89
CA VAL A 105 -4.42 -32.55 -22.06
C VAL A 105 -4.54 -34.01 -22.52
N ARG A 106 -5.72 -34.43 -22.99
CA ARG A 106 -5.95 -35.81 -23.46
C ARG A 106 -5.11 -36.13 -24.69
N ILE A 107 -5.06 -35.22 -25.67
CA ILE A 107 -4.29 -35.38 -26.91
C ILE A 107 -2.80 -35.37 -26.59
N ILE A 108 -2.34 -34.44 -25.75
CA ILE A 108 -0.94 -34.33 -25.35
C ILE A 108 -0.44 -35.63 -24.71
N LYS A 109 -1.27 -36.24 -23.86
CA LYS A 109 -0.98 -37.55 -23.23
C LYS A 109 -1.01 -38.70 -24.22
N SER A 110 -2.02 -38.79 -25.07
CA SER A 110 -2.13 -39.85 -26.09
C SER A 110 -0.98 -39.83 -27.11
N CYS A 111 -0.40 -38.67 -27.38
CA CYS A 111 0.72 -38.50 -28.30
C CYS A 111 2.10 -38.45 -27.62
N ALA A 112 2.18 -38.60 -26.29
CA ALA A 112 3.44 -38.48 -25.51
C ALA A 112 4.23 -37.17 -25.77
N LEU A 113 3.52 -36.06 -26.05
CA LEU A 113 4.11 -34.74 -26.37
C LEU A 113 4.44 -33.90 -25.13
N GLU A 114 4.27 -34.45 -23.94
CA GLU A 114 4.41 -33.74 -22.66
C GLU A 114 5.75 -33.03 -22.48
N ARG A 115 6.86 -33.64 -22.93
CA ARG A 115 8.20 -33.03 -22.81
C ARG A 115 8.31 -31.72 -23.59
N GLY A 116 7.78 -31.67 -24.81
CA GLY A 116 7.83 -30.46 -25.64
C GLY A 116 7.02 -29.30 -25.06
N PHE A 117 5.83 -29.60 -24.50
CA PHE A 117 5.03 -28.58 -23.82
C PHE A 117 5.66 -28.11 -22.51
N LEU A 118 6.28 -29.01 -21.74
CA LEU A 118 7.01 -28.64 -20.52
C LEU A 118 8.19 -27.71 -20.83
N GLU A 119 8.93 -27.99 -21.90
CA GLU A 119 10.04 -27.14 -22.35
C GLU A 119 9.54 -25.74 -22.77
N ARG A 120 8.45 -25.67 -23.54
CA ARG A 120 7.82 -24.39 -23.93
C ARG A 120 7.36 -23.57 -22.72
N VAL A 121 6.78 -24.20 -21.69
CA VAL A 121 6.43 -23.53 -20.43
C VAL A 121 7.68 -23.07 -19.67
N HIS A 122 8.73 -23.89 -19.65
CA HIS A 122 9.99 -23.57 -18.99
C HIS A 122 10.67 -22.34 -19.62
N GLU A 123 10.73 -22.25 -20.96
CA GLU A 123 11.26 -21.08 -21.66
C GLU A 123 10.52 -19.79 -21.27
N LYS A 124 9.19 -19.83 -21.24
CA LYS A 124 8.38 -18.69 -20.78
C LYS A 124 8.67 -18.33 -19.33
N ARG A 125 8.82 -19.33 -18.45
CA ARG A 125 9.19 -19.13 -17.04
C ARG A 125 10.56 -18.47 -16.89
N VAL A 126 11.57 -18.87 -17.67
CA VAL A 126 12.90 -18.25 -17.64
C VAL A 126 12.83 -16.78 -18.03
N SER A 127 12.04 -16.45 -19.06
CA SER A 127 11.84 -15.05 -19.48
C SER A 127 11.11 -14.21 -18.42
N GLU A 128 10.10 -14.77 -17.75
CA GLU A 128 9.39 -14.15 -16.61
C GLU A 128 10.35 -13.87 -15.45
N LEU A 129 11.16 -14.88 -15.06
CA LEU A 129 12.11 -14.78 -13.96
C LEU A 129 13.20 -13.73 -14.21
N LYS A 130 13.63 -13.54 -15.46
CA LYS A 130 14.62 -12.51 -15.82
C LYS A 130 14.09 -11.10 -15.50
N VAL A 131 12.86 -10.80 -15.91
CA VAL A 131 12.23 -9.49 -15.64
C VAL A 131 11.92 -9.35 -14.16
N LEU A 132 11.42 -10.42 -13.51
CA LEU A 132 11.16 -10.43 -12.08
C LEU A 132 12.42 -10.13 -11.26
N ARG A 133 13.58 -10.68 -11.66
CA ARG A 133 14.86 -10.39 -11.01
C ARG A 133 15.26 -8.93 -11.15
N GLN A 134 15.06 -8.33 -12.33
CA GLN A 134 15.33 -6.90 -12.54
C GLN A 134 14.44 -6.02 -11.66
N LEU A 135 13.15 -6.35 -11.58
CA LEU A 135 12.20 -5.69 -10.70
C LEU A 135 12.65 -5.78 -9.23
N GLN A 136 13.01 -6.98 -8.76
CA GLN A 136 13.43 -7.20 -7.39
C GLN A 136 14.73 -6.47 -7.06
N ASN A 137 15.71 -6.48 -7.96
CA ASN A 137 16.95 -5.75 -7.79
C ASN A 137 16.70 -4.23 -7.71
N GLY A 138 15.76 -3.72 -8.51
CA GLY A 138 15.36 -2.32 -8.43
C GLY A 138 14.68 -1.96 -7.11
N TRP A 139 13.81 -2.85 -6.58
CA TRP A 139 13.23 -2.70 -5.25
C TRP A 139 14.29 -2.67 -4.15
N ILE A 140 15.23 -3.62 -4.19
CA ILE A 140 16.36 -3.68 -3.24
C ILE A 140 17.14 -2.37 -3.27
N PHE A 141 17.47 -1.87 -4.47
CA PHE A 141 18.18 -0.60 -4.62
C PHE A 141 17.42 0.58 -3.98
N LEU A 142 16.11 0.71 -4.23
CA LEU A 142 15.33 1.79 -3.63
C LEU A 142 15.20 1.65 -2.11
N VAL A 143 15.05 0.43 -1.59
CA VAL A 143 14.99 0.19 -0.15
C VAL A 143 16.31 0.56 0.52
N VAL A 144 17.45 0.14 -0.05
CA VAL A 144 18.78 0.54 0.44
C VAL A 144 18.95 2.06 0.40
N LEU A 145 18.47 2.71 -0.67
CA LEU A 145 18.47 4.16 -0.74
C LEU A 145 17.62 4.77 0.39
N MET A 146 16.40 4.29 0.60
CA MET A 146 15.50 4.74 1.68
C MET A 146 16.10 4.58 3.07
N THR A 147 16.81 3.48 3.34
CA THR A 147 17.43 3.24 4.65
C THR A 147 18.70 4.06 4.86
N ALA A 148 19.44 4.39 3.80
CA ALA A 148 20.64 5.22 3.86
C ALA A 148 20.35 6.74 3.90
N MET A 149 19.21 7.17 3.36
CA MET A 149 18.87 8.60 3.26
C MET A 149 18.90 9.39 4.57
N PRO A 150 18.41 8.87 5.71
CA PRO A 150 18.44 9.62 6.97
C PRO A 150 19.88 9.96 7.40
N SER A 151 20.78 8.97 7.30
CA SER A 151 22.19 9.16 7.61
C SER A 151 22.85 10.17 6.66
N LEU A 152 22.53 10.11 5.38
CA LEU A 152 23.03 11.08 4.39
C LEU A 152 22.52 12.50 4.67
N THR A 153 21.24 12.65 5.02
CA THR A 153 20.61 13.95 5.33
C THR A 153 21.18 14.55 6.61
N GLN A 154 21.38 13.74 7.66
CA GLN A 154 22.05 14.14 8.89
C GLN A 154 23.48 14.61 8.61
N THR A 155 24.24 13.83 7.83
CA THR A 155 25.61 14.18 7.45
C THR A 155 25.65 15.49 6.66
N ALA A 156 24.77 15.67 5.67
CA ALA A 156 24.68 16.91 4.89
C ALA A 156 24.34 18.12 5.77
N THR A 157 23.48 17.94 6.77
CA THR A 157 23.11 19.03 7.70
C THR A 157 24.27 19.40 8.61
N PHE A 158 25.00 18.43 9.16
CA PHE A 158 26.18 18.73 9.98
C PHE A 158 27.32 19.33 9.18
N ILE A 159 27.52 18.92 7.92
CA ILE A 159 28.47 19.58 7.02
C ILE A 159 28.05 21.04 6.78
N THR A 160 26.76 21.29 6.57
CA THR A 160 26.24 22.66 6.39
C THR A 160 26.48 23.51 7.66
N ASP A 161 26.20 22.96 8.84
CA ASP A 161 26.37 23.67 10.11
C ASP A 161 27.85 24.00 10.42
N THR A 162 28.73 23.03 10.23
CA THR A 162 30.16 23.16 10.59
C THR A 162 30.97 23.89 9.54
N VAL A 163 30.78 23.61 8.25
CA VAL A 163 31.62 24.13 7.17
C VAL A 163 31.09 25.43 6.59
N ILE A 164 29.77 25.56 6.42
CA ILE A 164 29.16 26.73 5.76
C ILE A 164 28.85 27.82 6.78
N ILE A 165 28.25 27.45 7.92
CA ILE A 165 27.85 28.41 8.95
C ILE A 165 29.00 28.66 9.95
N GLY A 166 29.88 27.68 10.15
CA GLY A 166 31.05 27.81 11.02
C GLY A 166 30.74 27.60 12.50
N ASN A 167 29.63 26.93 12.83
CA ASN A 167 29.27 26.63 14.20
C ASN A 167 30.13 25.50 14.77
N SER A 168 30.46 25.59 16.06
CA SER A 168 31.11 24.49 16.78
C SER A 168 30.07 23.44 17.14
N LEU A 169 30.17 22.26 16.53
CA LEU A 169 29.25 21.15 16.78
C LEU A 169 29.59 20.48 18.12
N ASP A 170 28.76 20.72 19.13
CA ASP A 170 28.84 20.02 20.41
C ASP A 170 28.11 18.67 20.35
N ALA A 171 28.53 17.70 21.17
CA ALA A 171 27.89 16.39 21.23
C ALA A 171 26.41 16.50 21.59
N ALA A 172 26.05 17.41 22.51
CA ALA A 172 24.66 17.61 22.90
C ALA A 172 23.79 18.10 21.73
N THR A 173 24.28 19.04 20.92
CA THR A 173 23.54 19.56 19.76
C THR A 173 23.46 18.54 18.63
N ALA A 174 24.53 17.77 18.41
CA ALA A 174 24.55 16.69 17.41
C ALA A 174 23.54 15.59 17.73
N PHE A 175 23.56 15.02 18.94
CA PHE A 175 22.62 13.96 19.31
C PHE A 175 21.17 14.45 19.34
N THR A 176 20.93 15.67 19.82
CA THR A 176 19.59 16.28 19.81
C THR A 176 19.08 16.45 18.39
N THR A 177 19.92 16.92 17.48
CA THR A 177 19.61 17.07 16.05
C THR A 177 19.26 15.73 15.40
N MET A 178 20.09 14.69 15.64
CA MET A 178 19.84 13.35 15.10
C MET A 178 18.48 12.81 15.56
N ALA A 179 18.15 12.97 16.85
CA ALA A 179 16.87 12.54 17.41
C ALA A 179 15.69 13.30 16.80
N LEU A 180 15.78 14.63 16.67
CA LEU A 180 14.74 15.45 16.06
C LEU A 180 14.51 15.11 14.59
N MET A 181 15.58 14.87 13.82
CA MET A 181 15.48 14.42 12.43
C MET A 181 14.83 13.04 12.29
N ASP A 182 15.14 12.11 13.19
CA ASP A 182 14.52 10.79 13.17
C ASP A 182 13.02 10.87 13.48
N GLN A 183 12.65 11.73 14.43
CA GLN A 183 11.26 12.00 14.77
C GLN A 183 10.47 12.66 13.63
N LEU A 184 11.12 13.57 12.88
CA LEU A 184 10.56 14.18 11.67
C LEU A 184 10.29 13.11 10.61
N ARG A 185 11.26 12.22 10.37
CA ARG A 185 11.15 11.09 9.42
C ARG A 185 10.01 10.14 9.78
N ALA A 186 9.91 9.77 11.06
CA ALA A 186 8.83 8.91 11.55
C ALA A 186 7.46 9.53 11.24
N SER A 187 7.29 10.84 11.49
CA SER A 187 6.07 11.59 11.20
C SER A 187 5.74 11.57 9.70
N MET A 188 6.73 11.83 8.84
CA MET A 188 6.57 11.81 7.38
C MET A 188 6.20 10.43 6.82
N THR A 189 6.55 9.34 7.51
CA THR A 189 6.21 7.98 7.10
C THR A 189 4.79 7.60 7.53
N ILE A 190 4.38 8.06 8.72
CA ILE A 190 3.08 7.74 9.31
C ILE A 190 1.95 8.52 8.62
N ILE A 191 2.15 9.80 8.26
CA ILE A 191 1.09 10.64 7.67
C ILE A 191 0.48 10.00 6.39
N PRO A 192 1.27 9.55 5.39
CA PRO A 192 0.73 8.88 4.22
C PRO A 192 -0.02 7.58 4.58
N TRP A 193 0.53 6.79 5.50
CA TRP A 193 -0.12 5.56 5.96
C TRP A 193 -1.50 5.84 6.57
N CYS A 194 -1.61 6.87 7.42
CA CYS A 194 -2.89 7.30 7.99
C CYS A 194 -3.88 7.77 6.94
N SER A 195 -3.41 8.52 5.92
CA SER A 195 -4.27 8.97 4.83
C SER A 195 -4.87 7.80 4.04
N GLN A 196 -4.07 6.75 3.80
CA GLN A 196 -4.53 5.53 3.14
C GLN A 196 -5.57 4.80 3.99
N GLN A 197 -5.32 4.65 5.29
CA GLN A 197 -6.26 4.00 6.21
C GLN A 197 -7.59 4.76 6.30
N LEU A 198 -7.54 6.10 6.37
CA LEU A 198 -8.74 6.94 6.40
C LEU A 198 -9.54 6.83 5.10
N MET A 199 -8.87 6.81 3.95
CA MET A 199 -9.52 6.62 2.66
C MET A 199 -10.23 5.26 2.58
N MET A 200 -9.57 4.18 3.02
CA MET A 200 -10.16 2.84 3.04
C MET A 200 -11.37 2.77 3.96
N ALA A 201 -11.29 3.37 5.15
CA ALA A 201 -12.41 3.44 6.09
C ALA A 201 -13.57 4.27 5.55
N ALA A 202 -13.30 5.40 4.87
CA ALA A 202 -14.34 6.22 4.26
C ALA A 202 -15.12 5.47 3.18
N VAL A 203 -14.41 4.72 2.31
CA VAL A 203 -15.06 3.86 1.30
C VAL A 203 -15.87 2.73 1.96
N SER A 204 -15.31 2.10 2.99
CA SER A 204 -15.96 1.01 3.72
C SER A 204 -17.23 1.48 4.44
N LEU A 205 -17.17 2.65 5.07
CA LEU A 205 -18.31 3.30 5.73
C LEU A 205 -19.41 3.65 4.71
N GLY A 206 -19.02 4.14 3.52
CA GLY A 206 -19.96 4.37 2.42
C GLY A 206 -20.68 3.11 1.97
N ARG A 207 -19.97 1.98 1.87
CA ARG A 207 -20.57 0.67 1.52
C ARG A 207 -21.55 0.18 2.59
N ILE A 208 -21.18 0.25 3.86
CA ILE A 208 -22.06 -0.12 4.97
C ILE A 208 -23.30 0.79 5.02
N ASN A 209 -23.13 2.10 4.87
CA ASN A 209 -24.25 3.04 4.84
C ASN A 209 -25.22 2.72 3.70
N ASN A 210 -24.70 2.47 2.49
CA ASN A 210 -25.52 2.08 1.35
C ASN A 210 -26.25 0.74 1.56
N PHE A 211 -25.63 -0.21 2.28
CA PHE A 211 -26.25 -1.48 2.62
C PHE A 211 -27.39 -1.31 3.64
N LEU A 212 -27.16 -0.52 4.69
CA LEU A 212 -28.15 -0.23 5.73
C LEU A 212 -29.33 0.61 5.21
N ALA A 213 -29.11 1.42 4.17
CA ALA A 213 -30.15 2.23 3.54
C ALA A 213 -31.05 1.44 2.55
N ARG A 214 -30.81 0.13 2.34
CA ARG A 214 -31.64 -0.69 1.44
C ARG A 214 -33.03 -0.93 2.04
N PRO A 215 -34.09 -0.98 1.21
CA PRO A 215 -35.43 -1.27 1.70
C PRO A 215 -35.49 -2.67 2.33
N GLU A 216 -36.08 -2.74 3.53
CA GLU A 216 -36.34 -3.98 4.24
C GLU A 216 -37.57 -4.70 3.67
N VAL A 217 -37.62 -6.02 3.80
CA VAL A 217 -38.82 -6.79 3.42
C VAL A 217 -39.90 -6.58 4.48
N ASP A 218 -41.01 -5.99 4.07
CA ASP A 218 -42.19 -5.89 4.91
C ASP A 218 -42.89 -7.26 5.00
N LEU A 219 -42.78 -7.92 6.15
CA LEU A 219 -43.36 -9.25 6.38
C LEU A 219 -44.86 -9.22 6.69
N THR A 220 -45.46 -8.04 6.84
CA THR A 220 -46.91 -7.90 7.08
C THR A 220 -47.76 -8.46 5.94
N HIS A 221 -47.30 -8.35 4.68
CA HIS A 221 -48.04 -8.88 3.52
C HIS A 221 -47.98 -10.42 3.36
N ARG A 222 -47.02 -11.12 3.97
CA ARG A 222 -46.96 -12.59 3.91
C ARG A 222 -47.83 -13.28 4.96
N GLY A 223 -48.11 -12.63 6.09
CA GLY A 223 -49.08 -13.12 7.07
C GLY A 223 -50.52 -13.08 6.56
N ALA A 224 -50.87 -12.06 5.77
CA ALA A 224 -52.22 -11.92 5.20
C ALA A 224 -52.51 -12.92 4.06
N GLN A 225 -51.51 -13.31 3.26
CA GLN A 225 -51.69 -14.33 2.22
C GLN A 225 -51.69 -15.77 2.75
N ALA A 226 -51.12 -16.03 3.93
CA ALA A 226 -51.21 -17.34 4.58
C ALA A 226 -52.59 -17.56 5.23
N ASN A 227 -53.24 -16.50 5.71
CA ASN A 227 -54.53 -16.59 6.39
C ASN A 227 -55.76 -16.52 5.44
N GLY A 228 -55.54 -16.36 4.14
CA GLY A 228 -56.59 -16.31 3.10
C GLY A 228 -56.76 -17.60 2.30
N LYS A 229 -56.08 -18.70 2.70
CA LYS A 229 -56.22 -20.03 2.08
C LYS A 229 -56.97 -21.05 2.94
N ASP A 230 -57.35 -20.68 4.16
CA ASP A 230 -58.05 -21.54 5.12
C ASP A 230 -59.48 -21.03 5.46
N ALA A 231 -60.14 -20.35 4.51
CA ALA A 231 -61.57 -19.99 4.59
C ALA A 231 -62.32 -20.42 3.34
#